data_AF-A0A7L5YKS4-F1
#
_entry.id   AF-A0A7L5YKS4-F1
#
_cell.length_a   1.000
_cell.length_b   1.000
_cell.length_c   1.000
_cell.angle_alpha   90.00
_cell.angle_beta   90.00
_cell.angle_gamma   90.00
#
_symmetry.space_group_name_H-M   'P 1'
#
loop_
_entity.id
_entity.type
_entity.pdbx_description
1 polymer ?
#
loop_
_entity_poly.entity_id
_entity_poly.type
_entity_poly.pdbx_seq_one_letter_code
_entity_poly.pdbx_strand_id
1 'polypeptide(L)' 'MECYNCGQQVPDGSERCPTCGQRFVSEKKAPKGLLAQLGCGSVLALVLLTLLAVMR' A
#
# COMPACT_ATOMS: atom_id res chain seq x y z
N MET A 1 22.49 7.95 -9.54
CA MET A 1 21.72 7.07 -10.47
C MET A 1 21.62 7.65 -11.89
N GLU A 2 21.25 6.88 -12.93
CA GLU A 2 20.98 7.40 -14.29
C GLU A 2 19.47 7.65 -14.49
N CYS A 3 19.10 8.75 -15.15
CA CYS A 3 17.71 9.04 -15.47
C CYS A 3 17.21 8.14 -16.62
N TYR A 4 16.22 7.30 -16.38
CA TYR A 4 15.63 6.42 -17.40
C TYR A 4 14.98 7.16 -18.59
N ASN A 5 14.67 8.45 -18.44
CA ASN A 5 14.03 9.24 -19.49
C ASN A 5 15.03 9.93 -20.43
N CYS A 6 16.19 10.37 -19.92
CA CYS A 6 17.15 11.15 -20.72
C CYS A 6 18.61 10.66 -20.65
N GLY A 7 18.90 9.62 -19.87
CA GLY A 7 20.24 9.03 -19.75
C GLY A 7 21.27 9.87 -18.97
N GLN A 8 20.89 11.02 -18.41
CA GLN A 8 21.80 11.85 -17.63
C GLN A 8 22.01 11.29 -16.22
N GLN A 9 23.19 11.54 -15.64
CA GLN A 9 23.44 11.27 -14.24
C GLN A 9 22.58 12.18 -13.35
N VAL A 10 21.96 11.56 -12.36
CA VAL A 10 21.10 12.19 -11.37
C VAL A 10 21.67 11.93 -9.98
N PRO A 11 21.84 12.98 -9.15
CA PRO A 11 22.26 12.83 -7.76
C PRO A 11 21.30 11.93 -6.99
N ASP A 12 21.85 11.05 -6.13
CA ASP A 12 21.04 10.16 -5.33
C ASP A 12 20.14 10.94 -4.36
N GLY A 13 18.89 10.50 -4.18
CA GLY A 13 17.88 11.19 -3.38
C GLY A 13 17.16 12.36 -4.07
N SER A 14 17.47 12.65 -5.33
CA SER A 14 16.70 13.65 -6.10
C SER A 14 15.26 13.18 -6.32
N GLU A 15 14.27 14.06 -6.10
CA GLU A 15 12.85 13.77 -6.41
C GLU A 15 12.53 13.90 -7.91
N ARG A 16 13.39 14.60 -8.67
CA ARG A 16 13.25 14.82 -10.11
C ARG A 16 14.61 15.00 -10.79
N CYS A 17 14.69 14.65 -12.07
CA CYS A 17 15.86 14.88 -12.89
C CYS A 17 16.06 16.40 -13.11
N PRO A 18 17.23 16.97 -12.78
CA PRO A 18 17.50 18.40 -12.98
C PRO A 18 17.60 18.78 -14.46
N THR A 19 17.88 17.81 -15.34
CA THR A 19 18.10 18.06 -16.76
C THR A 19 16.81 18.01 -17.58
N CYS A 20 15.95 17.01 -17.37
CA CYS A 20 14.72 16.84 -18.15
C CYS A 20 13.43 17.05 -17.35
N GLY A 21 13.51 17.19 -16.01
CA GLY A 21 12.36 17.39 -15.15
C GLY A 21 11.57 16.13 -14.77
N GLN A 22 11.97 14.95 -15.25
CA GLN A 22 11.31 13.67 -14.92
C GLN A 22 11.24 13.45 -13.41
N ARG A 23 10.05 13.22 -12.85
CA ARG A 23 9.90 12.89 -11.42
C ARG A 23 10.19 11.42 -11.17
N PHE A 24 10.83 11.15 -10.03
CA PHE A 24 11.04 9.81 -9.52
C PHE A 24 9.97 9.55 -8.46
N VAL A 25 9.03 8.65 -8.77
CA VAL A 25 7.94 8.31 -7.86
C VAL A 25 8.54 7.48 -6.73
N SER A 26 8.71 8.09 -5.56
CA SER A 26 8.94 7.32 -4.35
C SER A 26 7.60 6.72 -3.92
N GLU A 27 7.50 5.40 -4.03
CA GLU A 27 6.42 4.58 -3.50
C GLU A 27 6.33 4.80 -1.98
N LYS A 28 5.74 5.91 -1.54
CA LYS A 28 5.29 6.03 -0.15
C LYS A 28 4.22 4.95 -0.01
N LYS A 29 4.57 3.81 0.62
CA LYS A 29 3.63 2.76 0.97
C LYS A 29 2.38 3.42 1.54
N ALA A 30 1.33 3.55 0.72
CA ALA A 30 0.04 3.96 1.22
C ALA A 30 -0.32 2.97 2.33
N PRO A 31 -0.74 3.43 3.50
CA PRO A 31 -1.20 2.52 4.54
C PRO A 31 -2.36 1.73 3.93
N LYS A 32 -2.10 0.46 3.60
CA LYS A 32 -3.12 -0.45 3.10
C LYS A 32 -4.19 -0.47 4.19
N GLY A 33 -5.35 0.09 3.87
CA GLY A 33 -6.44 0.29 4.81
C GLY A 33 -6.70 -0.99 5.60
N LEU A 34 -6.90 -0.82 6.90
CA LEU A 34 -7.18 -1.85 7.91
C LEU A 34 -8.37 -2.78 7.56
N LEU A 35 -9.14 -2.43 6.53
CA LEU A 35 -10.30 -3.15 6.02
C LEU A 35 -9.95 -4.44 5.23
N ALA A 36 -8.71 -4.63 4.78
CA ALA A 36 -8.33 -5.81 4.00
C ALA A 36 -8.16 -7.11 4.82
N GLN A 37 -8.26 -7.05 6.16
CA GLN A 37 -8.09 -8.22 7.03
C GLN A 37 -9.40 -8.81 7.58
N LEU A 38 -10.56 -8.17 7.36
CA LEU A 38 -11.84 -8.80 7.68
C LEU A 38 -12.24 -9.74 6.54
N GLY A 39 -11.55 -10.88 6.47
CA GLY A 39 -12.01 -12.00 5.66
C GLY A 39 -13.29 -12.61 6.22
N CYS A 40 -13.97 -13.43 5.42
CA CYS A 40 -15.24 -14.09 5.75
C CYS A 40 -15.23 -14.92 7.05
N GLY A 41 -14.06 -15.23 7.61
CA GLY A 41 -13.92 -15.90 8.90
C GLY A 41 -14.54 -15.13 10.08
N SER A 42 -14.51 -13.80 10.06
CA SER A 42 -15.10 -12.98 11.14
C SER A 42 -16.63 -13.07 11.17
N VAL A 43 -17.27 -13.23 10.00
CA VAL A 43 -18.73 -13.39 9.92
C VAL A 43 -19.15 -14.73 10.49
N LEU A 44 -18.44 -15.82 10.16
CA LEU A 44 -18.75 -17.15 10.68
C LEU A 44 -18.58 -17.20 12.22
N ALA A 45 -17.55 -16.55 12.77
CA ALA A 45 -17.33 -16.47 14.21
C ALA A 45 -18.45 -15.70 14.94
N LEU A 46 -18.90 -14.56 14.38
CA LEU A 46 -20.02 -13.80 14.94
C LEU A 46 -21.34 -14.58 14.87
N VAL A 47 -21.60 -15.29 13.76
CA VAL A 47 -22.78 -16.15 13.62
C VAL A 47 -22.73 -17.31 14.62
N LEU A 48 -21.57 -17.94 14.81
CA LEU A 48 -21.42 -19.01 15.80
C LEU A 48 -21.67 -18.50 17.23
N LEU A 49 -21.10 -17.34 17.60
CA LEU A 49 -21.29 -16.74 18.93
C LEU A 49 -22.75 -16.36 19.20
N THR A 50 -23.44 -15.79 18.22
CA THR A 50 -24.86 -15.43 18.35
C THR A 50 -25.74 -16.68 18.49
N LEU A 51 -25.47 -17.75 17.73
CA LEU A 51 -26.17 -19.03 17.88
C LEU A 51 -25.93 -19.65 19.28
N LEU A 52 -24.68 -19.65 19.78
CA LEU A 52 -24.37 -20.16 21.11
C LEU A 52 -25.04 -19.34 22.22
N ALA A 53 -25.22 -18.03 22.04
CA ALA A 53 -25.91 -17.17 23.00
C ALA A 53 -27.44 -17.39 23.01
N VAL A 54 -28.04 -17.77 21.88
CA VAL A 54 -29.47 -18.07 21.77
C VAL A 54 -29.80 -19.50 22.24
N MET A 55 -28.86 -20.43 22.07
CA MET A 55 -29.00 -21.84 22.48
C MET A 55 -28.60 -22.10 23.95
N ARG A 56 -28.33 -21.04 24.73
CA ARG A 56 -27.94 -21.10 26.14
C ARG A 56 -29.01 -20.45 27.01
#